data_AF-A0A3P0PEU0-F1
#
_entry.id   AF-A0A3P0PEU0-F1
#
_cell.length_a   1.000
_cell.length_b   1.000
_cell.length_c   1.000
_cell.angle_alpha   90.00
_cell.angle_beta   90.00
_cell.angle_gamma   90.00
#
_symmetry.space_group_name_H-M   'P 1'
#
loop_
_entity.id
_entity.type
_entity.pdbx_description
1 polymer ?
#
loop_
_entity_poly.entity_id
_entity_poly.type
_entity_poly.pdbx_seq_one_letter_code
_entity_poly.pdbx_strand_id
1 'polypeptide(L)'
;MNALTPTAVSIPQLADGEIYIGIVTNTAGEQHHVVLLPGDNDDATWQSQMEWAKSIGGDLPTRVEMLFLLENHRDEFERDAYWTCQPDTDPGYSGWAWYQHFGDGGQSNDPQSYELRARAVRRLPI
;
A
#
# COMPACT_ATOMS: atom_id res chain seq x y z
N MET A 1 17.93 -2.30 34.35
CA MET A 1 17.71 -2.30 32.88
C MET A 1 17.61 -0.85 32.47
N ASN A 2 18.56 -0.33 31.68
CA ASN A 2 18.41 1.01 31.12
C ASN A 2 17.38 0.91 30.00
N ALA A 3 16.25 1.59 30.16
CA ALA A 3 15.29 1.72 29.06
C ALA A 3 16.01 2.44 27.92
N LEU A 4 16.01 1.82 26.73
CA LEU A 4 16.41 2.52 25.52
C LEU A 4 15.43 3.67 25.33
N THR A 5 15.92 4.91 25.35
CA THR A 5 15.12 6.06 24.95
C THR A 5 14.87 5.91 23.44
N PRO A 6 13.63 5.75 22.98
CA PRO A 6 13.38 5.67 21.55
C PRO A 6 13.83 6.98 20.90
N THR A 7 14.73 6.87 19.91
CA THR A 7 15.12 8.01 19.09
C THR A 7 13.90 8.45 18.30
N ALA A 8 13.56 9.75 18.39
CA ALA A 8 12.50 10.31 17.57
C ALA A 8 12.88 10.20 16.09
N VAL A 9 12.04 9.53 15.30
CA VAL A 9 12.24 9.43 13.85
C VAL A 9 11.73 10.70 13.20
N SER A 10 12.52 11.29 12.30
CA SER A 10 12.11 12.46 11.52
C SER A 10 11.14 12.06 10.42
N ILE A 11 10.01 12.76 10.31
CA ILE A 11 9.06 12.60 9.20
C ILE A 11 9.68 13.22 7.95
N PRO A 12 9.63 12.55 6.78
CA PRO A 12 10.15 13.11 5.54
C PRO A 12 9.34 14.33 5.08
N GLN A 13 9.94 15.17 4.24
CA GLN A 13 9.21 16.26 3.59
C GLN A 13 8.11 15.66 2.67
N LEU A 14 6.92 16.25 2.77
CA LEU A 14 5.76 15.90 1.96
C LEU A 14 5.54 16.96 0.88
N ALA A 15 5.14 16.53 -0.30
CA ALA A 15 4.59 17.37 -1.35
C ALA A 15 3.09 17.64 -1.12
N ASP A 16 2.53 18.61 -1.84
CA ASP A 16 1.11 18.97 -1.71
C ASP A 16 0.20 17.76 -1.99
N GLY A 17 -0.70 17.47 -1.05
CA GLY A 17 -1.66 16.37 -1.13
C GLY A 17 -1.10 15.00 -0.72
N GLU A 18 0.18 14.88 -0.37
CA GLU A 18 0.73 13.65 0.19
C GLU A 18 0.35 13.48 1.66
N ILE A 19 0.14 12.22 2.07
CA ILE A 19 -0.20 11.86 3.44
C ILE A 19 0.86 10.92 3.99
N TYR A 20 1.49 11.30 5.10
CA TYR A 20 2.42 10.42 5.80
C TYR A 20 1.66 9.29 6.50
N ILE A 21 2.00 8.04 6.18
CA ILE A 21 1.32 6.85 6.70
C ILE A 21 2.06 6.28 7.91
N GLY A 22 3.39 6.27 7.87
CA GLY A 22 4.19 5.76 8.96
C GLY A 22 5.45 5.04 8.50
N ILE A 23 5.96 4.18 9.37
CA ILE A 23 7.15 3.37 9.14
C ILE A 23 6.73 1.91 9.10
N VAL A 24 7.14 1.20 8.05
CA VAL A 24 7.00 -0.25 7.96
C VAL A 24 8.37 -0.88 8.10
N THR A 25 8.45 -1.95 8.89
CA THR A 25 9.66 -2.72 9.13
C THR A 25 9.45 -4.13 8.62
N ASN A 26 10.36 -4.62 7.78
CA ASN A 26 10.32 -6.00 7.31
C ASN A 26 10.98 -6.98 8.31
N THR A 27 10.95 -8.27 8.01
CA THR A 27 11.51 -9.33 8.88
C THR A 27 13.04 -9.31 8.97
N ALA A 28 13.72 -8.60 8.06
CA ALA A 28 15.16 -8.35 8.15
C ALA A 28 15.50 -7.13 9.03
N GLY A 29 14.49 -6.42 9.54
CA GLY A 29 14.66 -5.20 10.33
C GLY A 29 14.88 -3.94 9.49
N GLU A 30 14.73 -4.01 8.17
CA GLU A 30 14.84 -2.86 7.28
C GLU A 30 13.59 -2.00 7.40
N GLN A 31 13.79 -0.72 7.64
CA GLN A 31 12.72 0.25 7.86
C GLN A 31 12.64 1.20 6.67
N HIS A 32 11.42 1.61 6.34
CA HIS A 32 11.17 2.68 5.39
C HIS A 32 9.94 3.46 5.79
N HIS A 33 9.95 4.75 5.47
CA HIS A 33 8.77 5.58 5.49
C HIS A 33 7.83 5.20 4.35
N VAL A 34 6.53 5.29 4.63
CA VAL A 34 5.46 5.13 3.65
C VAL A 34 4.69 6.44 3.57
N VAL A 35 4.55 6.94 2.35
CA VAL A 35 3.78 8.16 2.04
C VAL A 35 2.76 7.81 0.97
N LEU A 36 1.49 8.08 1.24
CA LEU A 36 0.40 7.96 0.28
C LEU A 36 0.44 9.16 -0.67
N LEU A 37 0.47 8.87 -1.97
CA LEU A 37 0.43 9.87 -3.02
C LEU A 37 -1.01 10.35 -3.24
N PRO A 38 -1.20 11.62 -3.68
CA PRO A 38 -2.51 12.11 -4.05
C PRO A 38 -3.06 11.35 -5.27
N GLY A 39 -4.38 11.20 -5.31
CA GLY A 39 -5.10 10.56 -6.40
C GLY A 39 -5.51 9.12 -6.13
N ASP A 40 -6.46 8.66 -6.94
CA ASP A 40 -7.04 7.31 -6.98
C ASP A 40 -7.22 6.95 -8.46
N ASN A 41 -7.06 5.68 -8.81
CA ASN A 41 -7.39 5.18 -10.14
C ASN A 41 -8.62 4.28 -10.06
N ASP A 42 -9.53 4.49 -10.99
CA ASP A 42 -10.69 3.62 -11.17
C ASP A 42 -10.28 2.19 -11.54
N ASP A 43 -11.27 1.31 -11.62
CA ASP A 43 -11.10 -0.12 -11.79
C ASP A 43 -10.26 -0.44 -13.05
N ALA A 44 -9.18 -1.19 -12.84
CA ALA A 44 -8.33 -1.67 -13.92
C ALA A 44 -7.60 -2.96 -13.51
N THR A 45 -7.07 -3.66 -14.51
CA THR A 45 -6.30 -4.89 -14.29
C THR A 45 -5.08 -4.65 -13.40
N TRP A 46 -4.64 -5.68 -12.68
CA TRP A 46 -3.52 -5.56 -11.75
C TRP A 46 -2.26 -4.99 -12.40
N GLN A 47 -1.94 -5.43 -13.62
CA GLN A 47 -0.80 -4.94 -14.38
C GLN A 47 -0.96 -3.45 -14.75
N SER A 48 -2.15 -3.04 -15.20
CA SER A 48 -2.44 -1.63 -15.50
C SER A 48 -2.33 -0.75 -14.25
N GLN A 49 -2.72 -1.26 -13.09
CA GLN A 49 -2.62 -0.52 -11.83
C GLN A 49 -1.17 -0.39 -11.32
N MET A 50 -0.36 -1.42 -11.50
CA MET A 50 1.08 -1.34 -11.25
C MET A 50 1.74 -0.27 -12.15
N GLU A 51 1.37 -0.22 -13.43
CA GLU A 51 1.86 0.79 -14.38
C GLU A 51 1.37 2.20 -14.04
N TRP A 52 0.11 2.35 -13.67
CA TRP A 52 -0.45 3.63 -13.23
C TRP A 52 0.29 4.15 -11.99
N ALA A 53 0.48 3.33 -10.96
CA ALA A 53 1.18 3.74 -9.75
C ALA A 53 2.61 4.20 -10.05
N LYS A 54 3.32 3.48 -10.94
CA LYS A 54 4.65 3.88 -11.43
C LYS A 54 4.63 5.20 -12.19
N SER A 55 3.60 5.45 -12.99
CA SER A 55 3.47 6.68 -13.78
C SER A 55 3.39 7.94 -12.93
N ILE A 56 2.88 7.84 -11.69
CA ILE A 56 2.81 8.94 -10.72
C ILE A 56 3.95 8.90 -9.70
N GLY A 57 4.99 8.10 -9.95
CA GLY A 57 6.19 8.03 -9.11
C GLY A 57 6.05 7.19 -7.84
N GLY A 58 5.03 6.32 -7.78
CA GLY A 58 4.78 5.43 -6.65
C GLY A 58 4.73 3.96 -7.04
N ASP A 59 4.16 3.19 -6.13
CA ASP A 59 3.90 1.76 -6.21
C ASP A 59 2.54 1.46 -5.59
N LEU A 60 1.91 0.36 -5.99
CA LEU A 60 0.79 -0.15 -5.20
C LEU A 60 1.25 -0.46 -3.75
N PRO A 61 0.39 -0.25 -2.74
CA PRO A 61 0.70 -0.63 -1.38
C PRO A 61 0.91 -2.13 -1.23
N THR A 62 1.76 -2.53 -0.28
CA THR A 62 1.81 -3.91 0.20
C THR A 62 0.57 -4.22 1.04
N ARG A 63 0.32 -5.50 1.31
CA ARG A 63 -0.76 -5.94 2.20
C ARG A 63 -0.64 -5.37 3.62
N VAL A 64 0.57 -5.17 4.12
CA VAL A 64 0.78 -4.58 5.45
C VAL A 64 0.48 -3.08 5.43
N GLU A 65 0.92 -2.38 4.38
CA GLU A 65 0.64 -0.96 4.20
C GLU A 65 -0.86 -0.69 4.02
N MET A 66 -1.58 -1.56 3.31
CA MET A 66 -3.04 -1.49 3.19
C MET A 66 -3.75 -1.52 4.55
N LEU A 67 -3.24 -2.28 5.52
CA LEU A 67 -3.82 -2.32 6.87
C LEU A 67 -3.58 -1.01 7.62
N PHE A 68 -2.40 -0.37 7.45
CA PHE A 68 -2.13 0.95 8.03
C PHE A 68 -3.05 2.02 7.42
N LEU A 69 -3.23 1.97 6.10
CA LEU A 69 -4.13 2.85 5.35
C LEU A 69 -5.58 2.67 5.80
N LEU A 70 -6.04 1.42 5.95
CA LEU A 70 -7.38 1.14 6.47
C LEU A 70 -7.56 1.67 7.90
N GLU A 71 -6.62 1.40 8.81
CA GLU A 71 -6.81 1.76 10.22
C GLU A 71 -6.77 3.28 10.45
N ASN A 72 -5.87 3.99 9.76
CA ASN A 72 -5.57 5.39 10.09
C ASN A 72 -6.10 6.39 9.06
N HIS A 73 -6.41 5.94 7.85
CA HIS A 73 -6.73 6.80 6.71
C HIS A 73 -7.90 6.28 5.89
N ARG A 74 -8.83 5.55 6.51
CA ARG A 74 -9.98 4.99 5.81
C ARG A 74 -10.82 6.02 5.06
N ASP A 75 -10.95 7.22 5.60
CA ASP A 75 -11.76 8.28 4.98
C ASP A 75 -11.16 8.78 3.65
N GLU A 76 -9.92 8.39 3.32
CA GLU A 76 -9.31 8.64 2.02
C GLU A 76 -9.75 7.64 0.95
N PHE A 77 -10.49 6.58 1.29
CA PHE A 77 -10.81 5.46 0.40
C PHE A 77 -12.30 5.24 0.25
N GLU A 78 -12.70 4.89 -0.98
CA GLU A 78 -14.04 4.37 -1.23
C GLU A 78 -14.26 3.02 -0.53
N ARG A 79 -15.51 2.64 -0.31
CA ARG A 79 -15.86 1.33 0.29
C ARG A 79 -15.76 0.20 -0.74
N ASP A 80 -14.57 0.02 -1.31
CA ASP A 80 -14.32 -0.87 -2.46
C ASP A 80 -13.01 -1.67 -2.30
N ALA A 81 -12.72 -2.53 -3.27
CA ALA A 81 -11.52 -3.33 -3.36
C ALA A 81 -10.38 -2.59 -4.08
N TYR A 82 -9.19 -2.63 -3.48
CA TYR A 82 -7.99 -1.99 -3.99
C TYR A 82 -6.86 -3.02 -4.14
N TRP A 83 -6.25 -3.07 -5.33
CA TRP A 83 -5.11 -3.95 -5.58
C TRP A 83 -3.90 -3.63 -4.67
N THR A 84 -3.23 -4.66 -4.19
CA THR A 84 -1.89 -4.56 -3.60
C THR A 84 -0.81 -4.84 -4.63
N CYS A 85 0.44 -4.53 -4.34
CA CYS A 85 1.57 -4.90 -5.21
C CYS A 85 1.94 -6.39 -5.15
N GLN A 86 1.24 -7.21 -4.36
CA GLN A 86 1.66 -8.59 -4.09
C GLN A 86 0.92 -9.58 -5.00
N PRO A 87 1.63 -10.28 -5.91
CA PRO A 87 1.05 -11.42 -6.60
C PRO A 87 0.79 -12.56 -5.60
N ASP A 88 -0.15 -13.43 -5.93
CA ASP A 88 -0.29 -14.69 -5.20
C ASP A 88 0.74 -15.71 -5.70
N THR A 89 1.44 -16.35 -4.77
CA THR A 89 2.52 -17.31 -5.07
C THR A 89 2.18 -18.74 -4.64
N ASP A 90 0.98 -18.98 -4.13
CA ASP A 90 0.55 -20.31 -3.72
C ASP A 90 0.34 -21.23 -4.94
N PRO A 91 0.56 -22.55 -4.81
CA PRO A 91 0.35 -23.48 -5.91
C PRO A 91 -1.06 -23.39 -6.49
N GLY A 92 -1.17 -23.09 -7.79
CA GLY A 92 -2.44 -22.94 -8.50
C GLY A 92 -2.92 -21.51 -8.68
N TYR A 93 -2.27 -20.51 -8.07
CA TYR A 93 -2.65 -19.10 -8.14
C TYR A 93 -1.76 -18.27 -9.07
N SER A 94 -1.10 -18.91 -10.04
CA SER A 94 -0.36 -18.19 -11.08
C SER A 94 -1.31 -17.25 -11.83
N GLY A 95 -0.96 -15.98 -11.92
CA GLY A 95 -1.82 -14.94 -12.52
C GLY A 95 -2.88 -14.38 -11.58
N TRP A 96 -2.75 -14.56 -10.26
CA TRP A 96 -3.58 -13.92 -9.23
C TRP A 96 -2.76 -12.86 -8.47
N ALA A 97 -3.47 -11.92 -7.85
CA ALA A 97 -2.88 -10.92 -6.97
C ALA A 97 -3.76 -10.66 -5.76
N TRP A 98 -3.17 -10.12 -4.70
CA TRP A 98 -3.88 -9.77 -3.48
C TRP A 98 -4.48 -8.37 -3.58
N TYR A 99 -5.66 -8.17 -2.99
CA TYR A 99 -6.30 -6.88 -2.79
C TYR A 99 -6.78 -6.73 -1.34
N GLN A 100 -7.11 -5.49 -0.96
CA GLN A 100 -7.76 -5.16 0.30
C GLN A 100 -9.13 -4.54 0.01
N HIS A 101 -10.17 -5.06 0.66
CA HIS A 101 -11.49 -4.44 0.62
C HIS A 101 -11.61 -3.42 1.75
N PHE A 102 -11.85 -2.15 1.41
CA PHE A 102 -11.96 -1.08 2.39
C PHE A 102 -13.35 -1.04 3.04
N GLY A 103 -14.36 -1.75 2.54
CA GLY A 103 -15.69 -1.82 3.17
C GLY A 103 -15.69 -2.51 4.54
N ASP A 104 -14.99 -3.64 4.66
CA ASP A 104 -14.94 -4.51 5.84
C ASP A 104 -13.52 -4.81 6.34
N GLY A 105 -12.49 -4.43 5.57
CA GLY A 105 -11.09 -4.63 5.88
C GLY A 105 -10.51 -5.99 5.53
N GLY A 106 -11.26 -6.83 4.81
CA GLY A 106 -10.82 -8.16 4.39
C GLY A 106 -9.80 -8.12 3.24
N GLN A 107 -8.75 -8.93 3.36
CA GLN A 107 -7.84 -9.21 2.24
C GLN A 107 -8.21 -10.53 1.57
N SER A 108 -8.21 -10.53 0.24
CA SER A 108 -8.40 -11.72 -0.59
C SER A 108 -7.49 -11.62 -1.82
N ASN A 109 -7.54 -12.63 -2.67
CA ASN A 109 -6.91 -12.63 -3.98
C ASN A 109 -7.97 -12.80 -5.08
N ASP A 110 -7.66 -12.28 -6.27
CA ASP A 110 -8.45 -12.47 -7.49
C ASP A 110 -7.51 -12.60 -8.70
N PRO A 111 -7.98 -13.14 -9.84
CA PRO A 111 -7.19 -13.15 -11.08
C PRO A 111 -6.75 -11.74 -11.46
N GLN A 112 -5.51 -11.57 -11.91
CA GLN A 112 -4.92 -10.28 -12.30
C GLN A 112 -5.67 -9.59 -13.45
N SER A 113 -6.52 -10.32 -14.17
CA SER A 113 -7.41 -9.79 -15.22
C SER A 113 -8.68 -9.12 -14.68
N TYR A 114 -8.97 -9.23 -13.38
CA TYR A 114 -10.08 -8.51 -12.76
C TYR A 114 -9.72 -7.03 -12.63
N GLU A 115 -10.75 -6.19 -12.63
CA GLU A 115 -10.60 -4.75 -12.54
C GLU A 115 -10.97 -4.31 -11.11
N LEU A 116 -9.99 -3.79 -10.37
CA LEU A 116 -10.16 -3.23 -9.03
C LEU A 116 -9.43 -1.88 -8.97
N ARG A 117 -9.77 -1.04 -7.98
CA ARG A 117 -9.20 0.30 -7.79
C ARG A 117 -7.73 0.26 -7.38
N ALA A 118 -7.06 1.42 -7.42
CA ALA A 118 -5.68 1.54 -6.94
C ALA A 118 -5.37 2.88 -6.28
N ARG A 119 -4.56 2.79 -5.22
CA ARG A 119 -3.82 3.92 -4.66
C ARG A 119 -2.33 3.68 -4.83
N ALA A 120 -1.53 4.74 -4.76
CA ALA A 120 -0.09 4.63 -4.86
C ALA A 120 0.60 5.18 -3.61
N VAL A 121 1.67 4.52 -3.20
CA VAL A 121 2.57 4.96 -2.14
C VAL A 121 3.98 5.15 -2.71
N ARG A 122 4.73 6.08 -2.13
CA ARG A 122 6.19 6.12 -2.29
C ARG A 122 6.86 5.73 -0.98
N ARG A 123 8.00 5.05 -1.08
CA ARG A 123 8.78 4.57 0.05
C ARG A 123 10.11 5.31 0.12
N LEU A 124 10.51 5.71 1.33
CA LEU A 124 11.81 6.34 1.57
C LEU A 124 12.60 5.55 2.62
N PRO A 125 13.89 5.28 2.42
CA PRO A 125 14.71 4.61 3.42
C PRO A 125 14.87 5.47 4.69
N ILE A 126 15.15 4.80 5.81
CA ILE A 126 15.48 5.40 7.12
C ILE A 126 16.97 5.26 7.41
#